data_AF-A0AAN6GWG2-F1
#
_entry.id   AF-A0AAN6GWG2-F1
#
_cell.length_a   1.000
_cell.length_b   1.000
_cell.length_c   1.000
_cell.angle_alpha   90.00
_cell.angle_beta   90.00
_cell.angle_gamma   90.00
#
_symmetry.space_group_name_H-M   'P 1'
#
loop_
_entity.id
_entity.type
_entity.pdbx_description
1 polymer ?
#
loop_
_entity_poly.entity_id
_entity_poly.type
_entity_poly.pdbx_seq_one_letter_code
_entity_poly.pdbx_strand_id
1 'polypeptide(L)'
;TQNHVQGVVYKCDVAKDKHSRIKDVKDDILARIDGTWTDKVYCSLGPTDFKKVPEKDRLLLVDVTTLRPVPKTCPPESEQLLNESRRFWKDVTESILSKQFTTATNVKQEIEEKQRSRAAERKAQGREWTPVYFTHATEADGRPEMTREGLGAMEGLHGGRFRLEAPGEYAAM
;
A
#
# COMPACT_ATOMS: atom_id res chain seq x y z
N THR A 1 -16.09 -7.94 -17.62
CA THR A 1 -15.60 -6.69 -18.23
C THR A 1 -14.29 -6.33 -17.55
N GLN A 2 -13.27 -5.92 -18.29
CA GLN A 2 -12.00 -5.52 -17.69
C GLN A 2 -12.23 -4.31 -16.75
N ASN A 3 -11.58 -4.27 -15.60
CA ASN A 3 -11.62 -3.17 -14.63
C ASN A 3 -12.98 -2.86 -14.00
N HIS A 4 -13.95 -3.78 -14.07
CA HIS A 4 -15.25 -3.62 -13.43
C HIS A 4 -15.11 -3.69 -11.91
N VAL A 5 -15.76 -2.77 -11.21
CA VAL A 5 -15.89 -2.76 -9.75
C VAL A 5 -17.36 -2.96 -9.39
N GLN A 6 -17.60 -3.84 -8.41
CA GLN A 6 -18.91 -4.03 -7.79
C GLN A 6 -18.74 -4.10 -6.29
N GLY A 7 -19.69 -3.54 -5.55
CA GLY A 7 -19.67 -3.52 -4.09
C GLY A 7 -21.04 -3.31 -3.48
N VAL A 8 -21.16 -3.60 -2.20
CA VAL A 8 -22.33 -3.29 -1.38
C VAL A 8 -21.86 -2.64 -0.09
N VAL A 9 -22.62 -1.65 0.37
CA VAL A 9 -22.50 -1.08 1.71
C VAL A 9 -23.69 -1.61 2.50
N TYR A 10 -23.44 -2.25 3.62
CA TYR A 10 -24.47 -2.86 4.45
C TYR A 10 -24.16 -2.65 5.93
N LYS A 11 -25.18 -2.78 6.79
CA LYS A 11 -24.95 -2.77 8.25
C LYS A 11 -24.43 -4.12 8.69
N CYS A 12 -23.34 -4.13 9.46
CA CYS A 12 -22.84 -5.34 10.10
C CYS A 12 -22.14 -5.03 11.43
N ASP A 13 -22.05 -6.05 12.29
CA ASP A 13 -21.12 -6.05 13.43
C ASP A 13 -19.73 -6.45 12.89
N VAL A 14 -18.84 -5.47 12.72
CA VAL A 14 -17.51 -5.64 12.11
C VAL A 14 -16.69 -6.75 12.79
N ALA A 15 -16.88 -6.97 14.10
CA ALA A 15 -16.14 -7.99 14.85
C ALA A 15 -16.64 -9.43 14.57
N LYS A 16 -17.88 -9.58 14.10
CA LYS A 16 -18.53 -10.89 13.89
C LYS A 16 -18.84 -11.17 12.44
N ASP A 17 -18.68 -10.18 11.57
CA ASP A 17 -18.98 -10.30 10.15
C ASP A 17 -18.03 -11.31 9.49
N LYS A 18 -18.63 -12.23 8.72
CA LYS A 18 -17.93 -13.30 8.00
C LYS A 18 -18.25 -13.25 6.51
N HIS A 19 -18.96 -12.23 6.04
CA HIS A 19 -19.28 -12.09 4.63
C HIS A 19 -18.02 -11.71 3.85
N SER A 20 -17.63 -12.57 2.92
CA SER A 20 -16.49 -12.32 2.00
C SER A 20 -16.95 -12.12 0.55
N ARG A 21 -18.24 -12.35 0.25
CA ARG A 21 -18.80 -12.26 -1.09
C ARG A 21 -20.09 -11.44 -1.05
N ILE A 22 -20.24 -10.54 -2.02
CA ILE A 22 -21.42 -9.66 -2.16
C ILE A 22 -22.75 -10.44 -2.14
N LYS A 23 -22.77 -11.62 -2.77
CA LYS A 23 -23.97 -12.48 -2.85
C LYS A 23 -24.42 -13.07 -1.50
N ASP A 24 -23.52 -13.11 -0.51
CA ASP A 24 -23.83 -13.64 0.81
C ASP A 24 -24.47 -12.58 1.71
N VAL A 25 -24.36 -11.29 1.32
CA VAL A 25 -25.04 -10.17 1.95
C VAL A 25 -26.46 -10.10 1.40
N LYS A 26 -27.43 -10.59 2.17
CA LYS A 26 -28.83 -10.69 1.74
C LYS A 26 -29.69 -9.54 2.28
N ASP A 27 -29.42 -9.12 3.50
CA ASP A 27 -30.19 -8.13 4.24
C ASP A 27 -29.32 -6.90 4.58
N ASP A 28 -29.96 -5.83 5.06
CA ASP A 28 -29.32 -4.60 5.55
C ASP A 28 -28.42 -3.84 4.56
N ILE A 29 -28.63 -4.03 3.26
CA ILE A 29 -27.93 -3.27 2.20
C ILE A 29 -28.42 -1.82 2.20
N LEU A 30 -27.49 -0.90 2.43
CA LEU A 30 -27.68 0.54 2.42
C LEU A 30 -27.38 1.17 1.07
N ALA A 31 -26.42 0.61 0.34
CA ALA A 31 -26.09 1.07 -1.00
C ALA A 31 -25.41 -0.03 -1.82
N ARG A 32 -25.44 0.12 -3.14
CA ARG A 32 -24.64 -0.67 -4.07
C ARG A 32 -23.68 0.22 -4.84
N ILE A 33 -22.51 -0.32 -5.16
CA ILE A 33 -21.45 0.33 -5.94
C ILE A 33 -21.29 -0.47 -7.23
N ASP A 34 -21.23 0.21 -8.37
CA ASP A 34 -20.95 -0.41 -9.67
C ASP A 34 -20.23 0.61 -10.57
N GLY A 35 -19.39 0.13 -11.49
CA GLY A 35 -18.73 0.95 -12.49
C GLY A 35 -17.35 0.42 -12.85
N THR A 36 -16.47 1.29 -13.33
CA THR A 36 -15.12 0.91 -13.77
C THR A 36 -14.10 1.71 -12.96
N TRP A 37 -13.16 1.02 -12.28
CA TRP A 37 -12.22 1.69 -11.37
C TRP A 37 -11.18 2.58 -12.08
N THR A 38 -11.06 2.46 -13.41
CA THR A 38 -10.23 3.35 -14.26
C THR A 38 -11.03 4.49 -14.91
N ASP A 39 -12.34 4.56 -14.72
CA ASP A 39 -13.21 5.56 -15.35
C ASP A 39 -14.20 6.10 -14.31
N LYS A 40 -15.48 5.74 -14.38
CA LYS A 40 -16.51 6.22 -13.46
C LYS A 40 -17.02 5.10 -12.57
N VAL A 41 -17.15 5.41 -11.28
CA VAL A 41 -17.80 4.56 -10.29
C VAL A 41 -19.03 5.28 -9.79
N TYR A 42 -20.13 4.55 -9.70
CA TYR A 42 -21.42 5.04 -9.27
C TYR A 42 -21.87 4.30 -8.02
N CYS A 43 -22.77 4.92 -7.26
CA CYS A 43 -23.51 4.26 -6.21
C CYS A 43 -25.02 4.46 -6.36
N SER A 44 -25.78 3.48 -5.88
CA SER A 44 -27.24 3.57 -5.76
C SER A 44 -27.63 3.29 -4.31
N LEU A 45 -28.50 4.11 -3.75
CA LEU A 45 -28.98 3.91 -2.38
C LEU A 45 -30.04 2.81 -2.33
N GLY A 46 -30.05 2.07 -1.22
CA GLY A 46 -30.97 0.97 -0.94
C GLY A 46 -30.52 -0.39 -1.50
N PRO A 47 -31.38 -1.42 -1.33
CA PRO A 47 -31.02 -2.81 -1.61
C PRO A 47 -31.16 -3.20 -3.09
N THR A 48 -31.87 -2.40 -3.89
CA THR A 48 -32.17 -2.65 -5.30
C THR A 48 -30.90 -2.95 -6.09
N ASP A 49 -30.91 -4.01 -6.89
CA ASP A 49 -29.81 -4.34 -7.79
C ASP A 49 -29.48 -3.13 -8.68
N PHE A 50 -28.20 -2.76 -8.74
CA PHE A 50 -27.73 -1.57 -9.44
C PHE A 50 -28.21 -1.52 -10.91
N LYS A 51 -28.29 -2.67 -11.58
CA LYS A 51 -28.76 -2.76 -12.97
C LYS A 51 -30.23 -2.39 -13.15
N LYS A 52 -31.03 -2.54 -12.09
CA LYS A 52 -32.47 -2.21 -12.07
C LYS A 52 -32.75 -0.77 -11.65
N VAL A 53 -31.75 -0.06 -11.12
CA VAL A 53 -31.88 1.35 -10.73
C VAL A 53 -31.84 2.20 -12.00
N PRO A 54 -32.84 3.08 -12.23
CA PRO A 54 -32.82 4.03 -13.35
C PRO A 54 -31.57 4.91 -13.32
N GLU A 55 -31.03 5.27 -14.49
CA GLU A 55 -29.78 6.03 -14.58
C GLU A 55 -29.82 7.37 -13.84
N LYS A 56 -30.96 8.06 -13.87
CA LYS A 56 -31.18 9.32 -13.14
C LYS A 56 -31.06 9.21 -11.62
N ASP A 57 -31.25 8.00 -11.08
CA ASP A 57 -31.23 7.73 -9.64
C ASP A 57 -29.87 7.13 -9.20
N ARG A 58 -28.93 6.96 -10.15
CA ARG A 58 -27.55 6.55 -9.88
C ARG A 58 -26.72 7.79 -9.55
N LEU A 59 -26.03 7.75 -8.42
CA LEU A 59 -25.16 8.83 -7.97
C LEU A 59 -23.75 8.57 -8.48
N LEU A 60 -23.13 9.56 -9.13
CA LEU A 60 -21.71 9.49 -9.47
C LEU A 60 -20.89 9.58 -8.18
N LEU A 61 -20.15 8.52 -7.85
CA LEU A 61 -19.31 8.47 -6.64
C LEU A 61 -17.93 9.06 -6.92
N VAL A 62 -17.30 8.65 -8.02
CA VAL A 62 -16.02 9.18 -8.46
C VAL A 62 -15.89 9.08 -9.98
N ASP A 63 -15.36 10.14 -10.58
CA ASP A 63 -14.91 10.16 -11.97
C ASP A 63 -13.38 10.26 -12.00
N VAL A 64 -12.71 9.12 -12.16
CA VAL A 64 -11.25 8.99 -12.11
C VAL A 64 -10.59 9.75 -13.25
N THR A 65 -11.27 9.94 -14.39
CA THR A 65 -10.72 10.63 -15.57
C THR A 65 -10.47 12.13 -15.31
N THR A 66 -11.20 12.68 -14.34
CA THR A 66 -11.06 14.09 -13.93
C THR A 66 -9.98 14.29 -12.86
N LEU A 67 -9.59 13.22 -12.16
CA LEU A 67 -8.61 13.29 -11.09
C LEU A 67 -7.19 13.41 -11.66
N ARG A 68 -6.35 14.20 -10.98
CA ARG A 68 -4.93 14.33 -11.27
C ARG A 68 -4.15 13.71 -10.10
N PRO A 69 -3.23 12.77 -10.34
CA PRO A 69 -2.38 12.25 -9.28
C PRO A 69 -1.58 13.39 -8.63
N VAL A 70 -1.65 13.50 -7.30
CA VAL A 70 -0.81 14.43 -6.55
C VAL A 70 0.54 13.76 -6.33
N PRO A 71 1.65 14.37 -6.78
CA PRO A 71 2.97 13.80 -6.56
C PRO A 71 3.30 13.79 -5.07
N LYS A 72 3.95 12.71 -4.62
CA LYS A 72 4.47 12.62 -3.26
C LYS A 72 5.69 13.53 -3.10
N THR A 73 5.77 14.28 -2.01
CA THR A 73 7.01 14.95 -1.61
C THR A 73 7.94 13.91 -0.98
N CYS A 74 9.19 13.86 -1.45
CA CYS A 74 10.20 12.97 -0.91
C CYS A 74 11.51 13.74 -0.65
N PRO A 75 12.28 13.36 0.37
CA PRO A 75 13.58 13.96 0.62
C PRO A 75 14.55 13.77 -0.54
N PRO A 76 15.55 14.65 -0.69
CA PRO A 76 16.66 14.44 -1.59
C PRO A 76 17.43 13.18 -1.19
N GLU A 77 18.06 12.51 -2.17
CA GLU A 77 18.77 11.24 -1.94
C GLU A 77 19.89 11.36 -0.88
N SER A 78 20.54 12.52 -0.78
CA SER A 78 21.58 12.81 0.22
C SER A 78 21.07 12.79 1.66
N GLU A 79 19.77 12.96 1.88
CA GLU A 79 19.13 12.90 3.20
C GLU A 79 18.46 11.56 3.48
N GLN A 80 18.39 10.67 2.48
CA GLN A 80 17.80 9.35 2.63
C GLN A 80 18.79 8.38 3.26
N LEU A 81 18.32 7.50 4.14
CA LEU A 81 19.06 6.35 4.64
C LEU A 81 19.34 5.33 3.52
N LEU A 82 20.35 4.48 3.72
CA LEU A 82 20.80 3.51 2.73
C LEU A 82 19.71 2.52 2.29
N ASN A 83 18.76 2.22 3.17
CA ASN A 83 17.67 1.27 2.95
C ASN A 83 16.37 1.91 2.49
N GLU A 84 16.33 3.23 2.30
CA GLU A 84 15.15 3.89 1.74
C GLU A 84 15.03 3.59 0.24
N SER A 85 13.82 3.27 -0.21
CA SER A 85 13.60 2.60 -1.50
C SER A 85 14.21 3.34 -2.69
N ARG A 86 14.15 4.68 -2.74
CA ARG A 86 14.71 5.44 -3.87
C ARG A 86 16.24 5.35 -3.92
N ARG A 87 16.90 5.44 -2.76
CA ARG A 87 18.36 5.30 -2.66
C ARG A 87 18.79 3.84 -2.85
N PHE A 88 18.12 2.91 -2.20
CA PHE A 88 18.43 1.48 -2.23
C PHE A 88 18.30 0.87 -3.63
N TRP A 89 17.28 1.27 -4.40
CA TRP A 89 17.04 0.77 -5.75
C TRP A 89 17.58 1.67 -6.86
N LYS A 90 18.35 2.72 -6.52
CA LYS A 90 18.80 3.74 -7.46
C LYS A 90 19.43 3.15 -8.71
N ASP A 91 20.49 2.36 -8.56
CA ASP A 91 21.27 1.82 -9.67
C ASP A 91 20.44 0.91 -10.60
N VAL A 92 19.49 0.16 -10.02
CA VAL A 92 18.53 -0.65 -10.78
C VAL A 92 17.62 0.26 -11.59
N THR A 93 17.04 1.29 -10.97
CA THR A 93 16.12 2.21 -11.64
C THR A 93 16.82 3.05 -12.72
N GLU A 94 18.05 3.53 -12.47
CA GLU A 94 18.85 4.27 -13.45
C GLU A 94 19.21 3.40 -14.66
N SER A 95 19.54 2.12 -14.43
CA SER A 95 19.81 1.16 -15.49
C SER A 95 18.55 0.88 -16.34
N ILE A 96 17.38 0.75 -15.71
CA ILE A 96 16.09 0.58 -16.42
C ILE A 96 15.79 1.81 -17.28
N LEU A 97 15.91 3.02 -16.72
CA LEU A 97 15.67 4.27 -17.43
C LEU A 97 16.64 4.46 -18.61
N SER A 98 17.88 4.01 -18.45
CA SER A 98 18.91 4.01 -19.49
C SER A 98 18.79 2.84 -20.48
N LYS A 99 17.74 2.01 -20.37
CA LYS A 99 17.49 0.80 -21.18
C LYS A 99 18.62 -0.24 -21.11
N GLN A 100 19.43 -0.22 -20.06
CA GLN A 100 20.50 -1.18 -19.79
C GLN A 100 19.95 -2.37 -18.98
N PHE A 101 19.08 -3.16 -19.59
CA PHE A 101 18.31 -4.20 -18.88
C PHE A 101 19.18 -5.34 -18.30
N THR A 102 20.28 -5.70 -18.96
CA THR A 102 21.25 -6.67 -18.44
C THR A 102 21.91 -6.14 -17.18
N THR A 103 22.37 -4.89 -17.19
CA THR A 103 22.94 -4.22 -16.01
C THR A 103 21.94 -4.15 -14.87
N ALA A 104 20.69 -3.75 -15.15
CA ALA A 104 19.64 -3.70 -14.13
C ALA A 104 19.41 -5.06 -13.47
N THR A 105 19.46 -6.14 -14.25
CA THR A 105 19.28 -7.51 -13.76
C THR A 105 20.44 -7.93 -12.87
N ASN A 106 21.69 -7.65 -13.27
CA ASN A 106 22.88 -7.98 -12.48
C ASN A 106 22.86 -7.23 -11.13
N VAL A 107 22.62 -5.92 -11.14
CA VAL A 107 22.53 -5.10 -9.92
C VAL A 107 21.39 -5.59 -9.02
N LYS A 108 20.23 -5.92 -9.58
CA LYS A 108 19.11 -6.51 -8.82
C LYS A 108 19.50 -7.82 -8.15
N GLN A 109 20.19 -8.71 -8.87
CA GLN A 109 20.63 -10.00 -8.34
C GLN A 109 21.65 -9.82 -7.21
N GLU A 110 22.60 -8.89 -7.36
CA GLU A 110 23.58 -8.57 -6.32
C GLU A 110 22.90 -8.07 -5.03
N ILE A 111 21.93 -7.17 -5.16
CA ILE A 111 21.12 -6.68 -4.02
C ILE A 111 20.39 -7.85 -3.33
N GLU A 112 19.68 -8.68 -4.10
CA GLU A 112 18.89 -9.79 -3.55
C GLU A 112 19.75 -10.87 -2.90
N GLU A 113 20.93 -11.18 -3.47
CA GLU A 113 21.86 -12.15 -2.90
C GLU A 113 22.49 -11.65 -1.60
N LYS A 114 22.81 -10.35 -1.54
CA LYS A 114 23.29 -9.71 -0.30
C LYS A 114 22.23 -9.75 0.79
N GLN A 115 20.96 -9.52 0.43
CA GLN A 115 19.83 -9.66 1.37
C GLN A 115 19.65 -11.11 1.85
N ARG A 116 19.75 -12.09 0.94
CA ARG A 116 19.67 -13.52 1.29
C ARG A 116 20.80 -13.94 2.23
N SER A 117 22.02 -13.51 1.94
CA SER A 117 23.20 -13.81 2.76
C SER A 117 23.05 -13.25 4.18
N ARG A 118 22.57 -12.02 4.32
CA ARG A 118 22.31 -11.40 5.64
C ARG A 118 21.19 -12.08 6.42
N ALA A 119 20.12 -12.49 5.74
CA ALA A 119 19.05 -13.25 6.39
C ALA A 119 19.58 -14.61 6.91
N ALA A 120 20.44 -15.27 6.12
CA ALA A 120 21.10 -16.52 6.53
C ALA A 120 22.06 -16.31 7.72
N GLU A 121 22.87 -15.25 7.71
CA GLU A 121 23.76 -14.88 8.81
C GLU A 121 22.97 -14.60 10.09
N ARG A 122 21.91 -13.80 10.00
CA ARG A 122 21.05 -13.46 11.14
C ARG A 122 20.41 -14.70 11.75
N LYS A 123 19.92 -15.61 10.90
CA LYS A 123 19.39 -16.92 11.32
C LYS A 123 20.46 -17.79 11.98
N ALA A 124 21.68 -17.83 11.44
CA ALA A 124 22.80 -18.58 12.02
C ALA A 124 23.22 -18.04 13.40
N GLN A 125 23.09 -16.73 13.62
CA GLN A 125 23.33 -16.07 14.91
C GLN A 125 22.14 -16.17 15.88
N GLY A 126 21.02 -16.79 15.49
CA GLY A 126 19.81 -16.89 16.32
C GLY A 126 19.15 -15.54 16.61
N ARG A 127 19.38 -14.53 15.76
CA ARG A 127 18.79 -13.20 15.90
C ARG A 127 17.49 -13.14 15.09
N GLU A 128 16.44 -12.57 15.67
CA GLU A 128 15.21 -12.27 14.94
C GLU A 128 15.26 -10.85 14.38
N TRP A 129 14.70 -10.67 13.18
CA TRP A 129 14.54 -9.35 12.58
C TRP A 129 13.32 -8.65 13.19
N THR A 130 13.49 -7.39 13.60
CA THR A 130 12.41 -6.55 14.15
C THR A 130 12.20 -5.30 13.29
N PRO A 131 10.95 -4.94 12.93
CA PRO A 131 10.71 -3.71 12.17
C PRO A 131 11.06 -2.47 12.99
N VAL A 132 11.57 -1.43 12.34
CA VAL A 132 12.01 -0.20 13.02
C VAL A 132 10.85 0.72 13.38
N TYR A 133 9.84 0.83 12.50
CA TYR A 133 8.76 1.82 12.61
C TYR A 133 7.42 1.22 13.07
N PHE A 134 7.30 -0.11 13.10
CA PHE A 134 6.10 -0.84 13.48
C PHE A 134 6.46 -1.90 14.52
N THR A 135 5.56 -2.16 15.48
CA THR A 135 5.80 -3.14 16.55
C THR A 135 5.83 -4.57 16.01
N HIS A 136 4.96 -4.89 15.05
CA HIS A 136 4.92 -6.17 14.37
C HIS A 136 4.82 -6.04 12.85
N ALA A 137 5.04 -7.15 12.14
CA ALA A 137 4.93 -7.19 10.67
C ALA A 137 3.47 -7.15 10.20
N THR A 138 2.55 -7.76 10.96
CA THR A 138 1.11 -7.78 10.70
C THR A 138 0.35 -7.93 12.01
N GLU A 139 -0.61 -7.03 12.28
CA GLU A 139 -1.55 -7.18 13.40
C GLU A 139 -2.77 -8.01 13.01
N ALA A 140 -3.35 -8.70 13.99
CA ALA A 140 -4.52 -9.57 13.79
C ALA A 140 -5.79 -8.78 13.39
N ASP A 141 -5.90 -7.52 13.83
CA ASP A 141 -7.04 -6.64 13.53
C ASP A 141 -6.78 -5.71 12.32
N GLY A 142 -5.60 -5.84 11.68
CA GLY A 142 -5.17 -5.04 10.54
C GLY A 142 -4.83 -3.58 10.88
N ARG A 143 -4.82 -3.18 12.16
CA ARG A 143 -4.46 -1.82 12.57
C ARG A 143 -2.97 -1.76 12.86
N PRO A 144 -2.18 -0.91 12.20
CA PRO A 144 -0.76 -0.85 12.47
C PRO A 144 -0.48 -0.22 13.85
N GLU A 145 0.36 -0.89 14.64
CA GLU A 145 0.95 -0.32 15.85
C GLU A 145 2.37 0.19 15.54
N MET A 146 2.68 1.43 15.97
CA MET A 146 3.94 2.10 15.67
C MET A 146 4.90 2.06 16.86
N THR A 147 6.19 1.94 16.57
CA THR A 147 7.24 2.17 17.56
C THR A 147 7.39 3.66 17.87
N ARG A 148 8.20 3.99 18.88
CA ARG A 148 8.54 5.39 19.19
C ARG A 148 9.22 6.07 18.00
N GLU A 149 10.09 5.37 17.31
CA GLU A 149 10.80 5.80 16.12
C GLU A 149 9.81 6.03 14.96
N GLY A 150 8.82 5.14 14.80
CA GLY A 150 7.76 5.28 13.79
C GLY A 150 6.90 6.52 14.00
N LEU A 151 6.49 6.77 15.25
CA LEU A 151 5.76 7.98 15.62
C LEU A 151 6.59 9.25 15.35
N GLY A 152 7.86 9.25 15.74
CA GLY A 152 8.77 10.37 15.48
C GLY A 152 8.97 10.64 13.99
N ALA A 153 9.07 9.59 13.17
CA ALA A 153 9.17 9.72 11.71
C ALA A 153 7.88 10.34 11.11
N MET A 154 6.70 9.95 11.59
CA MET A 154 5.42 10.52 11.14
C MET A 154 5.25 11.99 11.55
N GLU A 155 5.63 12.35 12.78
CA GLU A 155 5.63 13.75 13.24
C GLU A 155 6.63 14.60 12.45
N GLY A 156 7.81 14.05 12.15
CA GLY A 156 8.80 14.68 11.27
C GLY A 156 8.25 14.95 9.88
N LEU A 157 7.63 13.93 9.27
CA LEU A 157 7.00 14.03 7.94
C LEU A 157 5.95 15.14 7.88
N HIS A 158 5.03 15.20 8.86
CA HIS A 158 4.02 16.27 8.93
C HIS A 158 4.62 17.66 9.16
N GLY A 159 5.78 17.74 9.80
CA GLY A 159 6.53 18.97 10.03
C GLY A 159 7.56 19.33 8.95
N GLY A 160 7.63 18.58 7.84
CA GLY A 160 8.61 18.79 6.77
C GLY A 160 10.06 18.46 7.16
N ARG A 161 10.28 17.73 8.26
CA ARG A 161 11.59 17.25 8.72
C ARG A 161 11.78 15.81 8.27
N PHE A 162 12.53 15.63 7.19
CA PHE A 162 12.68 14.32 6.55
C PHE A 162 13.89 13.51 7.05
N ARG A 163 14.79 14.12 7.81
CA ARG A 163 15.99 13.42 8.30
C ARG A 163 15.61 12.37 9.34
N LEU A 164 15.98 11.13 9.06
CA LEU A 164 15.79 9.97 9.94
C LEU A 164 17.13 9.57 10.57
N GLU A 165 17.07 9.02 11.78
CA GLU A 165 18.25 8.42 12.42
C GLU A 165 18.51 7.03 11.82
N ALA A 166 19.78 6.69 11.61
CA ALA A 166 20.15 5.38 11.11
C ALA A 166 19.76 4.31 12.15
N PRO A 167 19.06 3.24 11.74
CA PRO A 167 18.72 2.17 12.66
C PRO A 167 19.99 1.44 13.13
N GLY A 168 19.96 0.88 14.33
CA GLY A 168 21.06 0.08 14.86
C GLY A 168 21.40 -1.14 13.99
N GLU A 169 20.39 -1.68 13.28
CA GLU A 169 20.56 -2.69 12.26
C GLU A 169 19.63 -2.40 11.08
N TYR A 170 20.16 -2.43 9.87
CA TYR A 170 19.34 -2.27 8.67
C TYR A 170 18.69 -3.60 8.25
N ALA A 171 17.41 -3.52 7.89
CA ALA A 171 16.70 -4.62 7.23
C ALA A 171 17.40 -5.00 5.93
N ALA A 172 17.76 -3.95 5.17
CA ALA A 172 18.35 -4.04 3.86
C ALA A 172 19.53 -3.06 3.71
N MET A 173 20.64 -3.50 3.12
CA MET A 173 21.73 -2.66 2.59
C MET A 173 22.43 -3.40 1.45
#